data_AF-A0A952ADK5-F1
#
_entry.id   AF-A0A952ADK5-F1
#
_cell.length_a   1.000
_cell.length_b   1.000
_cell.length_c   1.000
_cell.angle_alpha   90.00
_cell.angle_beta   90.00
_cell.angle_gamma   90.00
#
_symmetry.space_group_name_H-M   'P 1'
#
loop_
_entity.id
_entity.type
_entity.pdbx_description
1 polymer ?
#
loop_
_entity_poly.entity_id
_entity_poly.type
_entity_poly.pdbx_seq_one_letter_code
_entity_poly.pdbx_strand_id
1 'polypeptide(L)'
;MFLFSVVVANAQNSFNPTGYATSLREALKEPENISTVSVYYTRGMIFDIEQGKPAPDVSFDKLPELSNLKTIRLNGAPVDFHQETFFCNLSKLKQLEALELRMGFKQLGLLSEQSIKCLKKLKNLRRLNLPCQYPQEDYQKLQQLLPDCEIIINLYPGLS
;
A
#
# COMPACT_ATOMS: atom_id res chain seq x y z
N MET A 1 -28.79 -3.84 -6.70
CA MET A 1 -27.87 -4.70 -7.47
C MET A 1 -26.64 -3.88 -7.72
N PHE A 2 -25.55 -4.09 -6.99
CA PHE A 2 -24.36 -3.25 -7.09
C PHE A 2 -23.10 -4.11 -7.04
N LEU A 3 -22.20 -3.86 -7.99
CA LEU A 3 -20.92 -4.51 -8.18
C LEU A 3 -19.89 -3.93 -7.20
N PHE A 4 -19.07 -4.80 -6.63
CA PHE A 4 -18.00 -4.47 -5.69
C PHE A 4 -16.68 -5.03 -6.21
N SER A 5 -15.65 -4.19 -6.35
CA SER A 5 -14.34 -4.60 -6.86
C SER A 5 -13.23 -4.11 -5.94
N VAL A 6 -12.53 -5.02 -5.25
CA VAL A 6 -11.08 -4.86 -5.14
C VAL A 6 -10.53 -4.93 -6.57
N VAL A 7 -9.54 -4.08 -6.81
CA VAL A 7 -8.88 -4.03 -8.10
C VAL A 7 -7.48 -4.57 -7.86
N VAL A 8 -7.38 -5.88 -8.03
CA VAL A 8 -6.11 -6.59 -8.06
C VAL A 8 -5.68 -6.74 -9.50
N ALA A 9 -4.77 -5.88 -9.94
CA ALA A 9 -4.29 -5.86 -11.32
C ALA A 9 -3.17 -6.87 -11.51
N ASN A 10 -3.23 -7.63 -12.61
CA ASN A 10 -2.01 -8.07 -13.24
C ASN A 10 -1.52 -6.94 -14.17
N ALA A 11 -0.63 -6.09 -13.68
CA ALA A 11 -0.10 -4.97 -14.46
C ALA A 11 1.31 -5.31 -14.91
N GLN A 12 1.47 -5.68 -16.18
CA GLN A 12 2.80 -5.76 -16.80
C GLN A 12 3.38 -4.38 -17.14
N ASN A 13 2.57 -3.33 -17.16
CA ASN A 13 2.94 -1.91 -17.16
C ASN A 13 1.62 -1.14 -17.35
N SER A 14 1.49 0.03 -16.73
CA SER A 14 0.37 0.99 -16.86
C SER A 14 -0.76 0.92 -15.82
N PHE A 15 -1.33 2.10 -15.61
CA PHE A 15 -2.19 2.58 -14.52
C PHE A 15 -3.60 1.94 -14.48
N ASN A 16 -3.91 0.98 -15.37
CA ASN A 16 -5.23 0.39 -15.56
C ASN A 16 -5.19 -1.15 -15.61
N PRO A 17 -5.56 -1.83 -14.51
CA PRO A 17 -5.76 -3.28 -14.45
C PRO A 17 -6.67 -3.85 -15.54
N THR A 18 -6.23 -4.93 -16.18
CA THR A 18 -7.09 -5.87 -16.91
C THR A 18 -7.03 -7.22 -16.18
N GLY A 19 -7.99 -7.47 -15.31
CA GLY A 19 -8.02 -8.56 -14.33
C GLY A 19 -8.42 -7.99 -12.96
N TYR A 20 -9.44 -8.57 -12.31
CA TYR A 20 -9.98 -8.04 -11.06
C TYR A 20 -10.28 -9.19 -10.09
N ALA A 21 -9.50 -9.31 -9.01
CA ALA A 21 -9.99 -10.02 -7.82
C ALA A 21 -10.75 -9.01 -6.95
N THR A 22 -12.01 -9.30 -6.62
CA THR A 22 -12.91 -8.39 -5.90
C THR A 22 -12.64 -8.29 -4.40
N SER A 23 -11.73 -9.11 -3.86
CA SER A 23 -11.31 -9.09 -2.47
C SER A 23 -9.88 -9.65 -2.28
N LEU A 24 -9.25 -9.48 -1.10
CA LEU A 24 -7.95 -10.10 -0.83
C LEU A 24 -8.08 -11.61 -0.65
N ARG A 25 -9.20 -12.12 -0.12
CA ARG A 25 -9.52 -13.56 -0.09
C ARG A 25 -9.56 -14.17 -1.48
N GLU A 26 -10.20 -13.51 -2.45
CA GLU A 26 -10.24 -13.98 -3.84
C GLU A 26 -8.84 -13.95 -4.48
N ALA A 27 -8.06 -12.91 -4.23
CA ALA A 27 -6.68 -12.79 -4.71
C ALA A 27 -5.78 -13.94 -4.23
N LEU A 28 -6.02 -14.46 -3.04
CA LEU A 28 -5.26 -15.58 -2.46
C LEU A 28 -5.58 -16.95 -3.08
N LYS A 29 -6.61 -17.07 -3.96
CA LYS A 29 -6.88 -18.32 -4.68
C LYS A 29 -5.88 -18.59 -5.80
N GLU A 30 -5.33 -17.54 -6.41
CA GLU A 30 -4.34 -17.59 -7.50
C GLU A 30 -3.22 -16.58 -7.24
N PRO A 31 -2.45 -16.72 -6.13
CA PRO A 31 -1.54 -15.69 -5.63
C PRO A 31 -0.41 -15.30 -6.61
N GLU A 32 0.01 -16.21 -7.48
CA GLU A 32 1.01 -16.00 -8.53
C GLU A 32 0.53 -15.07 -9.65
N ASN A 33 -0.78 -14.97 -9.86
CA ASN A 33 -1.38 -14.12 -10.89
C ASN A 33 -1.55 -12.67 -10.43
N ILE A 34 -1.24 -12.39 -9.15
CA ILE A 34 -1.45 -11.10 -8.52
C ILE A 34 -0.14 -10.31 -8.44
N SER A 35 -0.03 -9.26 -9.24
CA SER A 35 1.14 -8.36 -9.22
C SER A 35 0.87 -6.98 -8.62
N THR A 36 -0.39 -6.59 -8.45
CA THR A 36 -0.77 -5.32 -7.83
C THR A 36 -1.97 -5.49 -6.92
N VAL A 37 -1.90 -4.94 -5.70
CA VAL A 37 -3.04 -4.78 -4.79
C VAL A 37 -3.31 -3.29 -4.62
N SER A 38 -4.52 -2.86 -5.00
CA SER A 38 -5.01 -1.51 -4.70
C SER A 38 -6.19 -1.56 -3.74
N VAL A 39 -6.03 -0.93 -2.58
CA VAL A 39 -7.06 -0.80 -1.54
C VAL A 39 -7.61 0.61 -1.57
N TYR A 40 -8.94 0.76 -1.59
CA TYR A 40 -9.61 2.05 -1.60
C TYR A 40 -10.46 2.21 -0.34
N TYR A 41 -10.16 3.23 0.44
CA TYR A 41 -10.88 3.65 1.63
C TYR A 41 -11.37 5.07 1.40
N THR A 42 -12.60 5.19 0.92
CA THR A 42 -13.25 6.48 0.71
C THR A 42 -14.45 6.60 1.63
N ARG A 43 -14.69 7.79 2.19
CA ARG A 43 -16.00 8.10 2.79
C ARG A 43 -17.04 8.02 1.67
N GLY A 44 -17.73 6.87 1.58
CA GLY A 44 -18.73 6.61 0.55
C GLY A 44 -18.52 5.34 -0.29
N MET A 45 -17.36 4.68 -0.27
CA MET A 45 -17.16 3.40 -0.98
C MET A 45 -16.08 2.51 -0.32
N ILE A 46 -16.52 1.25 -0.08
CA ILE A 46 -15.80 -0.06 -0.05
C ILE A 46 -14.98 -0.43 1.20
N PHE A 47 -15.64 -1.13 2.14
CA PHE A 47 -15.14 -2.27 2.94
C PHE A 47 -16.32 -3.25 3.09
N ASP A 48 -16.05 -4.57 3.05
CA ASP A 48 -17.07 -5.61 2.89
C ASP A 48 -17.97 -5.79 4.13
N ILE A 49 -19.15 -6.29 3.82
CA ILE A 49 -20.43 -6.26 4.47
C ILE A 49 -20.57 -7.50 5.34
N GLU A 50 -19.93 -7.54 6.50
CA GLU A 50 -20.40 -8.46 7.56
C GLU A 50 -20.38 -7.87 8.97
N GLN A 51 -19.56 -6.86 9.28
CA GLN A 51 -19.39 -6.45 10.69
C GLN A 51 -19.29 -4.94 10.98
N GLY A 52 -19.84 -4.07 10.12
CA GLY A 52 -19.98 -2.64 10.45
C GLY A 52 -18.68 -1.91 10.79
N LYS A 53 -17.52 -2.48 10.42
CA LYS A 53 -16.19 -1.90 10.61
C LYS A 53 -15.40 -2.05 9.32
N PRO A 54 -14.66 -1.02 8.90
CA PRO A 54 -13.89 -1.06 7.67
C PRO A 54 -12.59 -1.83 7.89
N ALA A 55 -12.66 -3.14 7.74
CA ALA A 55 -11.54 -4.06 7.81
C ALA A 55 -11.46 -4.88 6.51
N PRO A 56 -10.26 -5.18 6.01
CA PRO A 56 -10.13 -6.07 4.85
C PRO A 56 -10.73 -7.45 5.16
N ASP A 57 -11.21 -8.13 4.12
CA ASP A 57 -11.89 -9.44 4.22
C ASP A 57 -10.96 -10.59 4.66
N VAL A 58 -9.65 -10.32 4.66
CA VAL A 58 -8.57 -11.03 5.35
C VAL A 58 -7.48 -10.04 5.80
N SER A 59 -6.68 -10.40 6.80
CA SER A 59 -5.59 -9.54 7.31
C SER A 59 -4.52 -9.23 6.24
N PHE A 60 -3.96 -8.02 6.25
CA PHE A 60 -2.81 -7.65 5.41
C PHE A 60 -1.54 -8.47 5.70
N ASP A 61 -1.49 -9.19 6.82
CA ASP A 61 -0.40 -10.12 7.11
C ASP A 61 -0.33 -11.28 6.10
N LYS A 62 -1.39 -11.48 5.30
CA LYS A 62 -1.48 -12.41 4.19
C LYS A 62 -0.93 -11.89 2.86
N LEU A 63 -0.64 -10.59 2.72
CA LEU A 63 -0.04 -10.02 1.51
C LEU A 63 1.22 -10.78 1.04
N PRO A 64 2.13 -11.26 1.92
CA PRO A 64 3.29 -12.04 1.51
C PRO A 64 2.99 -13.36 0.79
N GLU A 65 1.76 -13.88 0.87
CA GLU A 65 1.34 -15.07 0.13
C GLU A 65 1.14 -14.78 -1.37
N LEU A 66 0.93 -13.50 -1.75
CA LEU A 66 0.88 -13.04 -3.13
C LEU A 66 2.29 -12.98 -3.70
N SER A 67 2.78 -14.14 -4.14
CA SER A 67 4.19 -14.39 -4.46
C SER A 67 4.76 -13.47 -5.57
N ASN A 68 3.90 -12.95 -6.45
CA ASN A 68 4.24 -12.07 -7.56
C ASN A 68 3.92 -10.58 -7.29
N LEU A 69 3.57 -10.23 -6.06
CA LEU A 69 3.14 -8.87 -5.72
C LEU A 69 4.29 -7.85 -5.84
N LYS A 70 4.11 -6.90 -6.75
CA LYS A 70 5.07 -5.83 -7.07
C LYS A 70 4.61 -4.46 -6.62
N THR A 71 3.30 -4.23 -6.58
CA THR A 71 2.75 -2.92 -6.24
C THR A 71 1.69 -3.04 -5.16
N ILE A 72 1.83 -2.26 -4.09
CA ILE A 72 0.78 -2.04 -3.10
C ILE A 72 0.38 -0.56 -3.16
N ARG A 73 -0.92 -0.31 -3.32
CA ARG A 73 -1.51 1.02 -3.25
C ARG A 73 -2.57 1.07 -2.18
N LEU A 74 -2.36 1.92 -1.18
CA LEU A 74 -3.32 2.18 -0.12
C LEU A 74 -3.90 3.57 -0.30
N ASN A 75 -5.14 3.66 -0.75
CA ASN A 75 -5.85 4.94 -0.92
C ASN A 75 -6.73 5.17 0.30
N GLY A 76 -6.34 6.09 1.19
CA GLY A 76 -7.10 6.45 2.39
C GLY A 76 -7.16 5.39 3.50
N ALA A 77 -6.51 4.23 3.35
CA ALA A 77 -6.60 3.11 4.31
C ALA A 77 -6.11 3.52 5.72
N PRO A 78 -6.73 3.04 6.82
CA PRO A 78 -6.48 3.48 8.20
C PRO A 78 -5.19 2.86 8.75
N VAL A 79 -4.10 3.11 8.04
CA VAL A 79 -2.74 2.70 8.36
C VAL A 79 -1.95 3.96 8.72
N ASP A 80 -1.15 3.84 9.77
CA ASP A 80 -0.18 4.85 10.20
C ASP A 80 1.18 4.18 10.44
N PHE A 81 2.25 4.98 10.46
CA PHE A 81 3.61 4.46 10.62
C PHE A 81 3.97 3.89 12.01
N HIS A 82 3.07 4.00 13.00
CA HIS A 82 3.20 3.31 14.29
C HIS A 82 2.70 1.87 14.24
N GLN A 83 2.00 1.46 13.17
CA GLN A 83 1.63 0.07 12.92
C GLN A 83 2.84 -0.75 12.41
N GLU A 84 3.86 -0.91 13.24
CA GLU A 84 5.14 -1.51 12.86
C GLU A 84 5.01 -2.92 12.28
N THR A 85 4.08 -3.72 12.82
CA THR A 85 3.78 -5.08 12.32
C THR A 85 3.43 -5.06 10.83
N PHE A 86 2.65 -4.08 10.37
CA PHE A 86 2.27 -3.94 8.96
C PHE A 86 3.50 -3.71 8.09
N PHE A 87 4.31 -2.68 8.37
CA PHE A 87 5.51 -2.36 7.57
C PHE A 87 6.57 -3.46 7.63
N CYS A 88 6.72 -4.12 8.77
CA CYS A 88 7.63 -5.24 8.90
C CYS A 88 7.14 -6.48 8.15
N ASN A 89 5.83 -6.71 8.06
CA ASN A 89 5.30 -7.77 7.20
C ASN A 89 5.51 -7.47 5.71
N LEU A 90 5.47 -6.21 5.29
CA LEU A 90 5.82 -5.85 3.90
C LEU A 90 7.23 -6.32 3.53
N SER A 91 8.20 -6.33 4.47
CA SER A 91 9.57 -6.79 4.20
C SER A 91 9.70 -8.27 3.75
N LYS A 92 8.62 -9.05 3.91
CA LYS A 92 8.52 -10.42 3.40
C LYS A 92 8.23 -10.46 1.88
N LEU A 93 7.68 -9.39 1.31
CA LEU A 93 7.42 -9.23 -0.12
C LEU A 93 8.72 -8.96 -0.88
N LYS A 94 9.33 -10.02 -1.40
CA LYS A 94 10.64 -9.93 -2.06
C LYS A 94 10.58 -9.24 -3.42
N GLN A 95 9.41 -9.21 -4.06
CA GLN A 95 9.21 -8.59 -5.37
C GLN A 95 8.60 -7.19 -5.31
N LEU A 96 8.38 -6.62 -4.13
CA LEU A 96 7.72 -5.32 -4.02
C LEU A 96 8.62 -4.21 -4.60
N GLU A 97 8.13 -3.59 -5.66
CA GLU A 97 8.78 -2.51 -6.40
C GLU A 97 8.19 -1.13 -6.05
N ALA A 98 6.90 -1.07 -5.71
CA ALA A 98 6.21 0.18 -5.40
C ALA A 98 5.30 0.06 -4.17
N LEU A 99 5.45 1.00 -3.24
CA LEU A 99 4.56 1.21 -2.10
C LEU A 99 3.96 2.62 -2.19
N GLU A 100 2.67 2.69 -2.51
CA GLU A 100 1.94 3.94 -2.70
C GLU A 100 0.96 4.22 -1.54
N LEU A 101 1.32 5.14 -0.64
CA LEU A 101 0.54 5.51 0.54
C LEU A 101 -0.26 6.80 0.25
N ARG A 102 -1.38 6.65 -0.45
CA ARG A 102 -2.25 7.74 -0.93
C ARG A 102 -3.26 8.17 0.13
N MET A 103 -2.77 8.82 1.18
CA MET A 103 -3.58 9.37 2.28
C MET A 103 -2.97 10.68 2.82
N GLY A 104 -3.62 11.32 3.79
CA GLY A 104 -3.14 12.59 4.37
C GLY A 104 -2.09 12.39 5.46
N PHE A 105 -1.21 13.38 5.66
CA PHE A 105 -0.12 13.29 6.66
C PHE A 105 -0.65 13.11 8.09
N LYS A 106 -1.74 13.79 8.46
CA LYS A 106 -2.36 13.64 9.79
C LYS A 106 -2.75 12.21 10.13
N GLN A 107 -3.06 11.40 9.12
CA GLN A 107 -3.41 9.98 9.27
C GLN A 107 -2.17 9.11 9.26
N LEU A 108 -1.27 9.28 8.29
CA LEU A 108 -0.13 8.38 8.12
C LEU A 108 0.98 8.61 9.16
N GLY A 109 1.19 9.87 9.58
CA GLY A 109 2.25 10.26 10.50
C GLY A 109 3.66 10.22 9.90
N LEU A 110 4.66 10.14 10.79
CA LEU A 110 6.08 10.03 10.46
C LEU A 110 6.56 8.59 10.54
N LEU A 111 7.44 8.19 9.62
CA LEU A 111 8.11 6.90 9.68
C LEU A 111 8.90 6.75 10.99
N SER A 112 8.58 5.73 11.78
CA SER A 112 9.39 5.34 12.93
C SER A 112 10.72 4.71 12.48
N GLU A 113 11.73 4.70 13.36
CA GLU A 113 13.01 4.04 13.08
C GLU A 113 12.83 2.56 12.71
N GLN A 114 11.92 1.87 13.40
CA GLN A 114 11.61 0.47 13.14
C GLN A 114 10.95 0.29 11.76
N SER A 115 9.99 1.15 11.40
CA SER A 115 9.36 1.12 10.08
C SER A 115 10.39 1.37 8.98
N ILE A 116 11.34 2.29 9.17
CA ILE A 116 12.47 2.51 8.24
C ILE A 116 13.34 1.26 8.13
N LYS A 117 13.73 0.64 9.25
CA LYS A 117 14.52 -0.59 9.27
C LYS A 117 13.83 -1.72 8.49
N CYS A 118 12.51 -1.79 8.56
CA CYS A 118 11.70 -2.75 7.82
C CYS A 118 11.60 -2.39 6.32
N LEU A 119 11.44 -1.12 5.95
CA LEU A 119 11.48 -0.68 4.55
C LEU A 119 12.83 -0.96 3.89
N LYS A 120 13.96 -0.77 4.59
CA LYS A 120 15.32 -1.08 4.07
C LYS A 120 15.55 -2.55 3.72
N LYS A 121 14.67 -3.46 4.17
CA LYS A 121 14.70 -4.88 3.80
C LYS A 121 14.02 -5.17 2.46
N LEU A 122 13.22 -4.23 1.93
CA LEU A 122 12.60 -4.31 0.61
C LEU A 122 13.64 -3.98 -0.47
N LYS A 123 14.48 -4.96 -0.84
CA LYS A 123 15.62 -4.75 -1.74
C LYS A 123 15.26 -4.33 -3.16
N ASN A 124 14.01 -4.57 -3.57
CA ASN A 124 13.51 -4.22 -4.89
C ASN A 124 12.62 -2.97 -4.86
N LEU A 125 12.44 -2.31 -3.71
CA LEU A 125 11.59 -1.12 -3.62
C LEU A 125 12.24 0.04 -4.37
N ARG A 126 11.62 0.43 -5.47
CA ARG A 126 12.06 1.51 -6.36
C ARG A 126 11.24 2.77 -6.17
N ARG A 127 10.05 2.66 -5.60
CA ARG A 127 9.14 3.79 -5.40
C ARG A 127 8.46 3.72 -4.05
N LEU A 128 8.62 4.79 -3.28
CA LEU A 128 7.85 5.05 -2.05
C LEU A 128 7.12 6.36 -2.23
N ASN A 129 5.81 6.33 -2.12
CA ASN A 129 5.02 7.54 -2.20
C ASN A 129 4.46 7.91 -0.81
N LEU A 130 4.69 9.17 -0.43
CA LEU A 130 4.41 9.77 0.87
C LEU A 130 3.30 10.82 0.76
N PRO A 131 2.60 11.17 1.85
CA PRO A 131 1.52 12.14 1.86
C PRO A 131 2.00 13.56 1.54
N CYS A 132 1.08 14.40 1.04
CA CYS A 132 1.29 15.85 1.03
C CYS A 132 1.54 16.32 2.47
N GLN A 133 2.38 17.34 2.65
CA GLN A 133 2.80 17.88 3.95
C GLN A 133 3.73 16.98 4.78
N TYR A 134 4.32 15.93 4.20
CA TYR A 134 5.41 15.20 4.88
C TYR A 134 6.58 16.16 5.16
N PRO A 135 7.10 16.24 6.40
CA PRO A 135 8.14 17.21 6.76
C PRO A 135 9.39 17.10 5.89
N GLN A 136 9.91 18.25 5.45
CA GLN A 136 11.04 18.30 4.51
C GLN A 136 12.32 17.66 5.09
N GLU A 137 12.61 17.87 6.37
CA GLU A 137 13.77 17.27 7.02
C GLU A 137 13.70 15.74 7.02
N ASP A 138 12.53 15.17 7.32
CA ASP A 138 12.35 13.72 7.35
C ASP A 138 12.31 13.13 5.94
N TYR A 139 11.78 13.86 4.97
CA TYR A 139 11.89 13.51 3.55
C TYR A 139 13.36 13.39 3.12
N GLN A 140 14.21 14.37 3.45
CA GLN A 140 15.64 14.34 3.11
C GLN A 140 16.37 13.19 3.80
N LYS A 141 16.07 12.92 5.08
CA LYS A 141 16.62 11.74 5.79
C LYS A 141 16.24 10.45 5.09
N LEU A 142 14.99 10.31 4.64
CA LEU A 142 14.55 9.11 3.93
C LEU A 142 15.27 8.93 2.59
N GLN A 143 15.51 10.01 1.84
CA GLN A 143 16.29 9.95 0.59
C GLN A 143 17.71 9.43 0.84
N GLN A 144 18.34 9.81 1.95
CA GLN A 144 19.66 9.29 2.33
C GLN A 144 19.61 7.81 2.75
N LEU A 145 18.53 7.39 3.41
CA LEU A 145 18.37 6.03 3.93
C LEU A 145 17.91 5.01 2.89
N LEU A 146 17.25 5.47 1.82
CA LEU A 146 16.75 4.70 0.70
C LEU A 146 17.20 5.33 -0.63
N PRO A 147 18.53 5.39 -0.90
CA PRO A 147 19.08 6.15 -2.03
C PRO A 147 18.67 5.62 -3.40
N ASP A 148 18.35 4.34 -3.50
CA ASP A 148 17.90 3.68 -4.74
C ASP A 148 16.37 3.70 -4.92
N CYS A 149 15.64 4.32 -3.98
CA CYS A 149 14.19 4.42 -4.00
C CYS A 149 13.76 5.85 -4.35
N GLU A 150 12.98 5.99 -5.42
CA GLU A 150 12.30 7.23 -5.77
C GLU A 150 11.23 7.55 -4.70
N ILE A 151 11.50 8.58 -3.89
CA ILE A 151 10.53 9.09 -2.91
C ILE A 151 9.70 10.17 -3.58
N ILE A 152 8.39 9.96 -3.68
CA ILE A 152 7.45 10.88 -4.32
C ILE A 152 6.49 11.44 -3.26
N ILE A 153 6.25 12.74 -3.27
CA ILE A 153 5.18 13.35 -2.47
C ILE A 153 3.87 13.31 -3.26
N ASN A 154 2.80 12.81 -2.63
CA ASN A 154 1.45 12.87 -3.19
C ASN A 154 1.04 14.31 -3.40
N LEU A 155 0.85 14.68 -4.66
CA LEU A 155 0.23 15.93 -5.07
C LEU A 155 -1.30 15.86 -5.04
N TYR A 156 -1.91 15.11 -4.13
CA TYR A 156 -3.37 15.07 -4.06
C TYR A 156 -3.89 16.44 -3.58
N PRO A 157 -4.56 17.22 -4.44
CA PRO A 157 -5.13 18.51 -4.07
C PRO A 157 -6.54 18.22 -3.57
N GLY A 158 -6.76 18.15 -2.25
CA GLY A 158 -8.12 17.82 -1.81
C GLY A 158 -8.46 17.79 -0.34
N LEU A 159 -7.60 18.23 0.58
CA LEU A 159 -7.97 18.40 1.99
C LEU A 159 -7.31 19.67 2.54
N SER A 160 -7.83 20.81 2.10
CA SER A 160 -7.82 22.06 2.87
C SER A 160 -9.02 22.08 3.79
#